data_AF-A0A8J7C6P6-F1
#
_entry.id   AF-A0A8J7C6P6-F1
#
_cell.length_a   1.000
_cell.length_b   1.000
_cell.length_c   1.000
_cell.angle_alpha   90.00
_cell.angle_beta   90.00
_cell.angle_gamma   90.00
#
_symmetry.space_group_name_H-M   'P 1'
#
loop_
_entity.id
_entity.type
_entity.pdbx_description
1 polymer ?
#
loop_
_entity_poly.entity_id
_entity_poly.type
_entity_poly.pdbx_seq_one_letter_code
_entity_poly.pdbx_strand_id
1 'polypeptide(L)'
;MASGTVNLVNPTVTKSGGPSNADDNYNFYGINSGIMAMGGGTVSIVGGSVTTTGVGANAVFSYGGNGGQNGVAGDGTTVYIEDVTIKTSASGSGGIMTTGGGKMIAEDLMIITSGQSSAPIRTDRGGGSVTVDGGSYTSNGLGSPAIYSTADIFVEDASLTSNLSEGVCIEGQNSVVLEDCTLTANNTQTNGNAQFLDAVILYQSMSGDSSSGTSSFSMMGGVLNNTSGHLFHVTNTAAVISLNGVTINDSGDGVLLSVCDDGWKGASNIATLNASGQTLTGDILVGSDSTLTLNISNSSTFTGNLSGTIKNASGTSKSTSLGTVNVSLDSSSK
;
A
#
# COMPACT_ATOMS: atom_id res chain seq x y z
N MET A 1 16.01 5.24 28.64
CA MET A 1 17.13 5.25 27.68
C MET A 1 17.30 6.68 27.20
N ALA A 2 18.53 7.17 27.01
CA ALA A 2 18.74 8.51 26.47
C ALA A 2 18.35 8.49 24.99
N SER A 3 17.33 9.23 24.60
CA SER A 3 16.99 9.45 23.20
C SER A 3 18.06 10.37 22.59
N GLY A 4 18.72 9.89 21.53
CA GLY A 4 19.65 10.69 20.75
C GLY A 4 18.91 11.41 19.63
N THR A 5 19.32 12.64 19.33
CA THR A 5 18.85 13.38 18.16
C THR A 5 20.00 13.57 17.18
N VAL A 6 19.77 13.25 15.90
CA VAL A 6 20.70 13.49 14.80
C VAL A 6 20.01 14.38 13.77
N ASN A 7 20.67 15.46 13.36
CA ASN A 7 20.18 16.35 12.32
C ASN A 7 21.14 16.31 11.13
N LEU A 8 20.63 15.97 9.95
CA LEU A 8 21.36 15.92 8.69
C LEU A 8 20.79 16.99 7.75
N VAL A 9 21.64 17.94 7.33
CA VAL A 9 21.24 19.03 6.43
C VAL A 9 22.02 18.91 5.13
N ASN A 10 21.30 18.77 4.02
CA ASN A 10 21.83 18.50 2.68
C ASN A 10 22.85 17.33 2.62
N PRO A 11 22.56 16.17 3.22
CA PRO A 11 23.47 15.04 3.14
C PRO A 11 23.56 14.48 1.71
N THR A 12 24.70 13.88 1.39
CA THR A 12 24.83 12.96 0.24
C THR A 12 25.19 11.59 0.77
N VAL A 13 24.25 10.65 0.72
CA VAL A 13 24.45 9.28 1.22
C VAL A 13 24.42 8.30 0.05
N THR A 14 25.44 7.44 -0.02
CA THR A 14 25.52 6.38 -1.02
C THR A 14 25.70 5.02 -0.35
N LYS A 15 24.88 4.03 -0.71
CA LYS A 15 24.99 2.67 -0.20
C LYS A 15 24.95 1.63 -1.32
N SER A 16 26.11 1.04 -1.63
CA SER A 16 26.25 0.12 -2.78
C SER A 16 26.43 -1.35 -2.42
N GLY A 17 26.97 -1.66 -1.23
CA GLY A 17 27.11 -3.04 -0.77
C GLY A 17 25.78 -3.68 -0.36
N GLY A 18 25.68 -5.00 -0.47
CA GLY A 18 24.54 -5.77 0.01
C GLY A 18 24.81 -7.28 -0.07
N PRO A 19 23.94 -8.10 0.55
CA PRO A 19 23.94 -9.55 0.39
C PRO A 19 23.62 -9.99 -1.05
N SER A 20 23.67 -11.29 -1.31
CA SER A 20 23.14 -11.88 -2.55
C SER A 20 21.61 -11.80 -2.66
N ASN A 21 20.92 -11.75 -1.53
CA ASN A 21 19.47 -11.75 -1.40
C ASN A 21 19.05 -10.97 -0.15
N ALA A 22 17.92 -10.27 -0.21
CA ALA A 22 17.39 -9.51 0.92
C ALA A 22 16.53 -10.44 1.81
N ASP A 23 17.10 -10.89 2.92
CA ASP A 23 16.39 -11.60 4.00
C ASP A 23 15.78 -10.63 5.05
N ASP A 24 15.18 -11.21 6.09
CA ASP A 24 14.54 -10.52 7.23
C ASP A 24 15.43 -9.44 7.88
N ASN A 25 16.75 -9.59 7.94
CA ASN A 25 17.66 -8.59 8.52
C ASN A 25 17.55 -7.24 7.82
N TYR A 26 17.37 -7.29 6.51
CA TYR A 26 17.33 -6.13 5.64
C TYR A 26 15.90 -5.62 5.48
N ASN A 27 14.94 -6.54 5.32
CA ASN A 27 13.54 -6.20 5.11
C ASN A 27 12.86 -5.73 6.41
N PHE A 28 13.18 -6.29 7.58
CA PHE A 28 12.42 -6.02 8.80
C PHE A 28 13.20 -5.22 9.84
N TYR A 29 14.53 -5.33 9.84
CA TYR A 29 15.39 -4.71 10.85
C TYR A 29 16.31 -3.63 10.28
N GLY A 30 16.17 -3.28 9.00
CA GLY A 30 16.85 -2.14 8.38
C GLY A 30 18.37 -2.26 8.28
N ILE A 31 18.94 -3.42 8.60
CA ILE A 31 20.38 -3.68 8.44
C ILE A 31 20.69 -3.45 6.96
N ASN A 32 21.79 -2.74 6.65
CA ASN A 32 22.19 -2.33 5.30
C ASN A 32 21.51 -1.07 4.71
N SER A 33 20.63 -0.39 5.45
CA SER A 33 20.02 0.86 4.97
C SER A 33 21.05 1.98 4.80
N GLY A 34 20.77 2.96 3.94
CA GLY A 34 21.58 4.17 3.80
C GLY A 34 21.59 5.00 5.08
N ILE A 35 20.40 5.24 5.64
CA ILE A 35 20.20 5.87 6.95
C ILE A 35 19.24 4.99 7.75
N MET A 36 19.54 4.72 9.02
CA MET A 36 18.70 3.94 9.92
C MET A 36 18.58 4.64 11.27
N ALA A 37 17.33 4.81 11.73
CA ALA A 37 16.99 5.22 13.08
C ALA A 37 16.49 4.00 13.89
N MET A 38 16.91 3.91 15.15
CA MET A 38 16.49 2.87 16.11
C MET A 38 16.78 3.29 17.56
N GLY A 39 16.27 2.54 18.54
CA GLY A 39 16.65 2.66 19.95
C GLY A 39 16.04 3.87 20.67
N GLY A 40 14.86 4.31 20.22
CA GLY A 40 14.19 5.52 20.69
C GLY A 40 14.83 6.81 20.18
N GLY A 41 15.64 6.73 19.12
CA GLY A 41 16.33 7.87 18.53
C GLY A 41 15.43 8.70 17.61
N THR A 42 15.78 9.98 17.45
CA THR A 42 15.15 10.88 16.47
C THR A 42 16.17 11.28 15.42
N VAL A 43 15.84 11.09 14.15
CA VAL A 43 16.67 11.52 13.02
C VAL A 43 15.86 12.54 12.20
N SER A 44 16.42 13.73 11.99
CA SER A 44 15.87 14.75 11.09
C SER A 44 16.79 14.88 9.88
N ILE A 45 16.21 14.85 8.68
CA ILE A 45 16.92 14.92 7.40
C ILE A 45 16.23 16.00 6.56
N VAL A 46 16.96 17.04 6.19
CA VAL A 46 16.42 18.15 5.38
C VAL A 46 17.31 18.36 4.16
N GLY A 47 16.73 18.24 2.97
CA GLY A 47 17.42 18.39 1.70
C GLY A 47 18.37 17.23 1.35
N GLY A 48 19.11 17.39 0.25
CA GLY A 48 20.16 16.45 -0.15
C GLY A 48 19.65 15.21 -0.88
N SER A 49 20.44 14.13 -0.82
CA SER A 49 20.15 12.90 -1.56
C SER A 49 20.61 11.61 -0.88
N VAL A 50 19.84 10.54 -1.11
CA VAL A 50 20.20 9.17 -0.71
C VAL A 50 20.11 8.27 -1.94
N THR A 51 21.22 7.64 -2.31
CA THR A 51 21.27 6.67 -3.41
C THR A 51 21.70 5.30 -2.90
N THR A 52 20.90 4.28 -3.18
CA THR A 52 21.22 2.90 -2.81
C THR A 52 21.17 1.96 -4.02
N THR A 53 22.18 1.09 -4.13
CA THR A 53 22.31 0.16 -5.27
C THR A 53 22.61 -1.28 -4.83
N GLY A 54 22.71 -1.52 -3.52
CA GLY A 54 22.89 -2.85 -2.96
C GLY A 54 21.56 -3.55 -2.72
N VAL A 55 21.52 -4.87 -2.91
CA VAL A 55 20.36 -5.69 -2.54
C VAL A 55 20.03 -5.48 -1.06
N GLY A 56 18.75 -5.33 -0.71
CA GLY A 56 18.34 -5.08 0.68
C GLY A 56 18.75 -3.71 1.25
N ALA A 57 19.33 -2.81 0.46
CA ALA A 57 19.77 -1.51 0.94
C ALA A 57 18.62 -0.49 0.86
N ASN A 58 17.73 -0.46 1.85
CA ASN A 58 16.69 0.59 1.91
C ASN A 58 17.34 1.98 2.03
N ALA A 59 16.70 3.03 1.53
CA ALA A 59 17.30 4.36 1.59
C ALA A 59 17.27 4.92 3.02
N VAL A 60 16.06 5.01 3.60
CA VAL A 60 15.86 5.56 4.95
C VAL A 60 14.93 4.65 5.74
N PHE A 61 15.36 4.24 6.92
CA PHE A 61 14.68 3.21 7.72
C PHE A 61 14.40 3.69 9.15
N SER A 62 13.16 3.52 9.61
CA SER A 62 12.73 3.78 11.00
C SER A 62 12.33 2.47 11.67
N TYR A 63 13.13 1.99 12.62
CA TYR A 63 12.85 0.76 13.36
C TYR A 63 12.51 1.04 14.82
N GLY A 64 11.25 0.80 15.22
CA GLY A 64 10.75 1.07 16.57
C GLY A 64 11.00 -0.02 17.62
N GLY A 65 11.59 -1.16 17.27
CA GLY A 65 12.02 -2.14 18.27
C GLY A 65 10.93 -2.90 19.05
N ASN A 66 9.66 -2.94 18.59
CA ASN A 66 8.58 -3.66 19.29
C ASN A 66 8.62 -5.21 19.15
N GLY A 67 9.70 -5.76 18.59
CA GLY A 67 9.87 -7.20 18.40
C GLY A 67 9.00 -7.80 17.28
N GLY A 68 8.52 -6.98 16.34
CA GLY A 68 7.75 -7.44 15.19
C GLY A 68 6.28 -7.73 15.51
N GLN A 69 5.77 -7.25 16.64
CA GLN A 69 4.40 -7.47 17.07
C GLN A 69 3.51 -6.30 16.64
N ASN A 70 2.62 -6.50 15.68
CA ASN A 70 1.69 -5.47 15.24
C ASN A 70 0.78 -5.00 16.39
N GLY A 71 0.48 -3.71 16.42
CA GLY A 71 -0.34 -3.09 17.48
C GLY A 71 0.39 -2.86 18.81
N VAL A 72 1.64 -3.33 18.96
CA VAL A 72 2.48 -3.02 20.12
C VAL A 72 3.24 -1.73 19.88
N ALA A 73 3.23 -0.82 20.86
CA ALA A 73 3.95 0.44 20.77
C ALA A 73 5.46 0.20 20.59
N GLY A 74 6.07 0.95 19.66
CA GLY A 74 7.52 1.02 19.53
C GLY A 74 8.20 1.81 20.66
N ASP A 75 9.51 1.89 20.59
CA ASP A 75 10.40 2.56 21.56
C ASP A 75 10.45 4.09 21.41
N GLY A 76 9.67 4.65 20.46
CA GLY A 76 9.64 6.08 20.15
C GLY A 76 10.58 6.51 19.01
N THR A 77 11.26 5.58 18.34
CA THR A 77 12.11 5.88 17.18
C THR A 77 11.32 6.62 16.11
N THR A 78 11.83 7.77 15.69
CA THR A 78 11.15 8.67 14.75
C THR A 78 12.13 9.23 13.71
N VAL A 79 11.72 9.20 12.45
CA VAL A 79 12.41 9.88 11.34
C VAL A 79 11.54 11.02 10.84
N TYR A 80 12.11 12.22 10.77
CA TYR A 80 11.59 13.37 10.03
C TYR A 80 12.45 13.54 8.78
N ILE A 81 11.83 13.61 7.60
CA ILE A 81 12.54 13.73 6.33
C ILE A 81 11.82 14.70 5.39
N GLU A 82 12.52 15.69 4.88
CA GLU A 82 11.96 16.79 4.08
C GLU A 82 12.88 17.12 2.91
N ASP A 83 12.32 17.40 1.73
CA ASP A 83 13.05 17.89 0.54
C ASP A 83 14.19 16.96 0.05
N VAL A 84 14.07 15.65 0.27
CA VAL A 84 15.13 14.69 -0.08
C VAL A 84 14.85 13.98 -1.40
N THR A 85 15.87 13.91 -2.27
CA THR A 85 15.83 13.01 -3.44
C THR A 85 16.38 11.62 -3.10
N ILE A 86 15.57 10.59 -3.29
CA ILE A 86 15.92 9.20 -3.04
C ILE A 86 15.90 8.40 -4.34
N LYS A 87 16.97 7.64 -4.59
CA LYS A 87 17.03 6.69 -5.69
C LYS A 87 17.53 5.32 -5.23
N THR A 88 16.75 4.29 -5.52
CA THR A 88 17.13 2.90 -5.22
C THR A 88 17.03 2.02 -6.47
N SER A 89 17.94 1.05 -6.63
CA SER A 89 18.01 0.27 -7.89
C SER A 89 18.05 -1.25 -7.77
N ALA A 90 18.35 -1.81 -6.60
CA ALA A 90 18.49 -3.26 -6.42
C ALA A 90 17.26 -3.88 -5.73
N SER A 91 17.08 -5.19 -5.82
CA SER A 91 15.95 -5.87 -5.18
C SER A 91 15.94 -5.72 -3.66
N GLY A 92 14.75 -5.60 -3.06
CA GLY A 92 14.58 -5.37 -1.63
C GLY A 92 15.11 -4.02 -1.13
N SER A 93 15.30 -3.05 -2.03
CA SER A 93 15.88 -1.74 -1.74
C SER A 93 14.78 -0.69 -1.79
N GLY A 94 13.95 -0.62 -0.76
CA GLY A 94 12.85 0.34 -0.66
C GLY A 94 13.32 1.78 -0.48
N GLY A 95 12.40 2.73 -0.71
CA GLY A 95 12.65 4.15 -0.47
C GLY A 95 12.70 4.44 1.03
N ILE A 96 11.57 4.88 1.58
CA ILE A 96 11.40 5.08 3.01
C ILE A 96 10.67 3.86 3.61
N MET A 97 11.18 3.38 4.75
CA MET A 97 10.71 2.15 5.36
C MET A 97 10.49 2.28 6.86
N THR A 98 9.33 1.83 7.35
CA THR A 98 8.98 1.86 8.78
C THR A 98 8.53 0.50 9.27
N THR A 99 9.15 0.02 10.35
CA THR A 99 8.83 -1.29 10.96
C THR A 99 8.95 -1.22 12.48
N GLY A 100 8.50 -2.29 13.15
CA GLY A 100 8.71 -2.45 14.59
C GLY A 100 8.04 -1.39 15.47
N GLY A 101 6.98 -0.72 15.00
CA GLY A 101 6.32 0.37 15.72
C GLY A 101 7.05 1.72 15.60
N GLY A 102 7.96 1.85 14.63
CA GLY A 102 8.65 3.11 14.33
C GLY A 102 7.71 4.17 13.74
N LYS A 103 8.22 5.40 13.64
CA LYS A 103 7.49 6.53 13.05
C LYS A 103 8.28 7.17 11.92
N MET A 104 7.55 7.63 10.92
CA MET A 104 8.09 8.33 9.77
C MET A 104 7.17 9.47 9.37
N ILE A 105 7.73 10.67 9.32
CA ILE A 105 7.06 11.89 8.90
C ILE A 105 7.88 12.43 7.73
N ALA A 106 7.27 12.45 6.55
CA ALA A 106 7.92 12.78 5.29
C ALA A 106 7.20 13.95 4.60
N GLU A 107 7.96 14.89 4.07
CA GLU A 107 7.47 16.07 3.36
C GLU A 107 8.26 16.26 2.06
N ASP A 108 7.55 16.44 0.94
CA ASP A 108 8.12 16.81 -0.37
C ASP A 108 9.32 15.96 -0.85
N LEU A 109 9.22 14.64 -0.70
CA LEU A 109 10.26 13.74 -1.20
C LEU A 109 10.13 13.48 -2.71
N MET A 110 11.26 13.27 -3.37
CA MET A 110 11.30 12.68 -4.71
C MET A 110 11.91 11.28 -4.61
N ILE A 111 11.10 10.24 -4.71
CA ILE A 111 11.56 8.85 -4.59
C ILE A 111 11.36 8.10 -5.90
N ILE A 112 12.45 7.50 -6.41
CA ILE A 112 12.42 6.57 -7.53
C ILE A 112 13.06 5.26 -7.11
N THR A 113 12.28 4.18 -7.17
CA THR A 113 12.77 2.82 -6.94
C THR A 113 12.69 1.99 -8.23
N SER A 114 13.60 1.02 -8.41
CA SER A 114 13.64 0.18 -9.62
C SER A 114 13.82 -1.30 -9.37
N GLY A 115 14.21 -1.71 -8.16
CA GLY A 115 14.39 -3.12 -7.82
C GLY A 115 13.07 -3.84 -7.59
N GLN A 116 13.09 -5.17 -7.69
CA GLN A 116 11.95 -5.99 -7.27
C GLN A 116 11.69 -5.84 -5.77
N SER A 117 10.43 -5.89 -5.33
CA SER A 117 10.03 -5.76 -3.92
C SER A 117 10.62 -4.53 -3.22
N SER A 118 10.54 -3.38 -3.88
CA SER A 118 11.20 -2.14 -3.48
C SER A 118 10.24 -0.95 -3.57
N ALA A 119 9.12 -1.00 -2.85
CA ALA A 119 8.17 0.12 -2.81
C ALA A 119 8.85 1.42 -2.31
N PRO A 120 8.49 2.60 -2.84
CA PRO A 120 9.02 3.87 -2.39
C PRO A 120 8.51 4.25 -0.99
N ILE A 121 7.24 3.95 -0.68
CA ILE A 121 6.67 4.02 0.67
C ILE A 121 6.38 2.60 1.14
N ARG A 122 7.08 2.15 2.17
CA ARG A 122 6.99 0.77 2.63
C ARG A 122 6.88 0.66 4.14
N THR A 123 6.05 -0.27 4.60
CA THR A 123 6.03 -0.72 5.98
C THR A 123 6.09 -2.24 6.03
N ASP A 124 6.50 -2.78 7.17
CA ASP A 124 6.65 -4.23 7.34
C ASP A 124 6.52 -4.63 8.82
N ARG A 125 6.77 -5.91 9.12
CA ARG A 125 6.61 -6.58 10.42
C ARG A 125 6.73 -5.67 11.64
N GLY A 126 5.71 -5.71 12.51
CA GLY A 126 5.60 -4.89 13.71
C GLY A 126 4.89 -3.56 13.48
N GLY A 127 4.57 -3.21 12.24
CA GLY A 127 3.82 -2.01 11.91
C GLY A 127 4.56 -0.72 12.27
N GLY A 128 3.81 0.32 12.59
CA GLY A 128 4.32 1.68 12.82
C GLY A 128 3.30 2.71 12.34
N SER A 129 3.77 3.94 12.11
CA SER A 129 2.96 4.98 11.46
C SER A 129 3.79 5.75 10.45
N VAL A 130 3.22 5.99 9.28
CA VAL A 130 3.82 6.80 8.21
C VAL A 130 2.87 7.94 7.85
N THR A 131 3.38 9.16 7.85
CA THR A 131 2.70 10.37 7.36
C THR A 131 3.54 10.94 6.24
N VAL A 132 2.91 11.22 5.10
CA VAL A 132 3.53 11.81 3.91
C VAL A 132 2.69 13.02 3.49
N ASP A 133 3.35 14.16 3.30
CA ASP A 133 2.77 15.38 2.75
C ASP A 133 3.54 15.78 1.48
N GLY A 134 2.86 15.88 0.35
CA GLY A 134 3.45 16.28 -0.92
C GLY A 134 4.38 15.24 -1.55
N GLY A 135 5.23 15.70 -2.47
CA GLY A 135 6.24 14.86 -3.13
C GLY A 135 5.77 13.93 -4.25
N SER A 136 6.72 13.15 -4.77
CA SER A 136 6.51 12.20 -5.86
C SER A 136 7.20 10.85 -5.60
N TYR A 137 6.44 9.77 -5.76
CA TYR A 137 6.85 8.41 -5.38
C TYR A 137 6.61 7.47 -6.55
N THR A 138 7.68 7.07 -7.23
CA THR A 138 7.62 6.22 -8.42
C THR A 138 8.31 4.88 -8.16
N SER A 139 7.58 3.81 -8.42
CA SER A 139 8.08 2.44 -8.44
C SER A 139 8.14 1.88 -9.86
N ASN A 140 9.28 1.26 -10.21
CA ASN A 140 9.49 0.60 -11.50
C ASN A 140 9.72 -0.91 -11.39
N GLY A 141 9.81 -1.44 -10.17
CA GLY A 141 10.09 -2.85 -9.94
C GLY A 141 8.84 -3.72 -9.93
N LEU A 142 8.97 -4.99 -10.32
CA LEU A 142 7.91 -5.98 -10.08
C LEU A 142 7.71 -6.21 -8.58
N GLY A 143 6.48 -6.50 -8.16
CA GLY A 143 6.12 -6.70 -6.76
C GLY A 143 6.37 -5.47 -5.88
N SER A 144 6.35 -4.28 -6.48
CA SER A 144 6.70 -3.03 -5.83
C SER A 144 5.57 -2.02 -6.05
N PRO A 145 4.53 -2.01 -5.21
CA PRO A 145 3.52 -0.99 -5.30
C PRO A 145 4.09 0.40 -4.98
N ALA A 146 3.34 1.47 -5.24
CA ALA A 146 3.72 2.79 -4.76
C ALA A 146 3.66 2.83 -3.22
N ILE A 147 2.70 2.13 -2.62
CA ILE A 147 2.57 1.95 -1.18
C ILE A 147 2.41 0.47 -0.85
N TYR A 148 3.28 -0.05 0.02
CA TYR A 148 3.12 -1.37 0.65
C TYR A 148 2.87 -1.20 2.15
N SER A 149 1.71 -1.64 2.63
CA SER A 149 1.23 -1.43 3.99
C SER A 149 1.12 -2.72 4.80
N THR A 150 1.86 -2.75 5.91
CA THR A 150 1.58 -3.57 7.10
C THR A 150 1.46 -2.69 8.35
N ALA A 151 1.10 -1.42 8.16
CA ALA A 151 0.98 -0.38 9.19
C ALA A 151 -0.04 0.69 8.76
N ASP A 152 -0.37 1.62 9.65
CA ASP A 152 -1.21 2.76 9.30
C ASP A 152 -0.40 3.81 8.53
N ILE A 153 -0.87 4.14 7.32
CA ILE A 153 -0.22 5.10 6.42
C ILE A 153 -1.23 6.18 6.03
N PHE A 154 -0.84 7.44 6.21
CA PHE A 154 -1.56 8.61 5.73
C PHE A 154 -0.69 9.36 4.72
N VAL A 155 -1.27 9.70 3.57
CA VAL A 155 -0.60 10.44 2.50
C VAL A 155 -1.53 11.54 2.02
N GLU A 156 -1.03 12.78 1.95
CA GLU A 156 -1.74 13.91 1.36
C GLU A 156 -0.92 14.60 0.26
N ASP A 157 -1.61 15.23 -0.70
CA ASP A 157 -1.02 16.09 -1.74
C ASP A 157 0.10 15.46 -2.60
N ALA A 158 0.19 14.13 -2.65
CA ALA A 158 1.30 13.42 -3.29
C ALA A 158 0.96 12.85 -4.68
N SER A 159 2.00 12.69 -5.52
CA SER A 159 1.93 11.92 -6.77
C SER A 159 2.52 10.52 -6.56
N LEU A 160 1.69 9.49 -6.71
CA LEU A 160 2.03 8.08 -6.51
C LEU A 160 1.96 7.33 -7.84
N THR A 161 3.01 6.60 -8.22
CA THR A 161 3.04 5.85 -9.48
C THR A 161 3.69 4.48 -9.31
N SER A 162 2.98 3.43 -9.73
CA SER A 162 3.50 2.08 -9.85
C SER A 162 3.43 1.61 -11.30
N ASN A 163 4.58 1.33 -11.90
CA ASN A 163 4.67 1.03 -13.34
C ASN A 163 4.45 -0.45 -13.69
N LEU A 164 4.80 -1.37 -12.79
CA LEU A 164 4.70 -2.81 -13.06
C LEU A 164 3.73 -3.56 -12.16
N SER A 165 3.33 -2.97 -11.04
CA SER A 165 2.56 -3.65 -9.98
C SER A 165 1.36 -2.80 -9.56
N GLU A 166 0.66 -3.25 -8.51
CA GLU A 166 -0.43 -2.55 -7.87
C GLU A 166 0.00 -1.12 -7.49
N GLY A 167 -0.94 -0.19 -7.38
CA GLY A 167 -0.69 1.12 -6.79
C GLY A 167 -0.50 1.00 -5.28
N VAL A 168 -1.37 0.24 -4.62
CA VAL A 168 -1.39 0.06 -3.17
C VAL A 168 -1.63 -1.41 -2.82
N CYS A 169 -0.82 -1.93 -1.90
CA CYS A 169 -1.03 -3.23 -1.27
C CYS A 169 -1.22 -3.03 0.23
N ILE A 170 -2.29 -3.58 0.80
CA ILE A 170 -2.58 -3.52 2.24
C ILE A 170 -2.72 -4.93 2.78
N GLU A 171 -1.86 -5.29 3.73
CA GLU A 171 -1.86 -6.61 4.34
C GLU A 171 -2.45 -6.62 5.75
N GLY A 172 -3.38 -7.52 6.03
CA GLY A 172 -3.92 -7.77 7.37
C GLY A 172 -4.75 -6.60 7.92
N GLN A 173 -4.58 -6.26 9.19
CA GLN A 173 -5.42 -5.29 9.90
C GLN A 173 -5.09 -3.79 9.66
N ASN A 174 -4.34 -3.47 8.61
CA ASN A 174 -3.72 -2.15 8.45
C ASN A 174 -4.52 -1.22 7.55
N SER A 175 -4.11 0.05 7.50
CA SER A 175 -4.82 1.10 6.79
C SER A 175 -3.93 1.95 5.87
N VAL A 176 -4.53 2.40 4.77
CA VAL A 176 -3.98 3.47 3.92
C VAL A 176 -5.07 4.53 3.71
N VAL A 177 -4.73 5.78 4.00
CA VAL A 177 -5.57 6.95 3.75
C VAL A 177 -4.84 7.86 2.77
N LEU A 178 -5.53 8.22 1.68
CA LEU A 178 -5.05 9.16 0.67
C LEU A 178 -5.97 10.38 0.63
N GLU A 179 -5.41 11.57 0.80
CA GLU A 179 -6.12 12.85 0.67
C GLU A 179 -5.51 13.66 -0.47
N ASP A 180 -6.32 14.06 -1.44
CA ASP A 180 -5.91 14.89 -2.59
C ASP A 180 -4.69 14.37 -3.39
N CYS A 181 -4.42 13.07 -3.29
CA CYS A 181 -3.34 12.40 -4.01
C CYS A 181 -3.71 12.07 -5.46
N THR A 182 -2.70 12.02 -6.33
CA THR A 182 -2.82 11.38 -7.66
C THR A 182 -2.14 10.00 -7.62
N LEU A 183 -2.93 8.93 -7.61
CA LEU A 183 -2.44 7.56 -7.68
C LEU A 183 -2.59 6.99 -9.10
N THR A 184 -1.49 6.51 -9.67
CA THR A 184 -1.48 5.81 -10.96
C THR A 184 -0.94 4.39 -10.78
N ALA A 185 -1.80 3.40 -11.05
CA ALA A 185 -1.44 1.99 -11.03
C ALA A 185 -1.51 1.42 -12.44
N ASN A 186 -0.36 1.00 -12.96
CA ASN A 186 -0.30 0.37 -14.27
C ASN A 186 -0.47 -1.16 -14.22
N ASN A 187 -0.12 -1.78 -13.08
CA ASN A 187 -0.14 -3.21 -12.79
C ASN A 187 -0.11 -4.14 -14.01
N THR A 188 1.03 -4.17 -14.70
CA THR A 188 1.15 -4.90 -15.97
C THR A 188 1.49 -6.38 -15.80
N GLN A 189 1.86 -6.81 -14.60
CA GLN A 189 2.34 -8.17 -14.31
C GLN A 189 1.98 -8.60 -12.88
N THR A 190 1.39 -9.79 -12.75
CA THR A 190 1.17 -10.45 -11.46
C THR A 190 2.49 -10.77 -10.77
N ASN A 191 2.56 -10.63 -9.45
CA ASN A 191 3.73 -10.98 -8.65
C ASN A 191 3.40 -11.95 -7.50
N GLY A 192 4.32 -12.89 -7.24
CA GLY A 192 4.18 -13.83 -6.13
C GLY A 192 2.95 -14.71 -6.28
N ASN A 193 2.03 -14.65 -5.30
CA ASN A 193 0.80 -15.43 -5.28
C ASN A 193 -0.40 -14.71 -5.92
N ALA A 194 -0.27 -13.42 -6.27
CA ALA A 194 -1.35 -12.67 -6.91
C ALA A 194 -1.71 -13.31 -8.25
N GLN A 195 -3.00 -13.50 -8.53
CA GLN A 195 -3.48 -14.02 -9.81
C GLN A 195 -4.36 -13.03 -10.56
N PHE A 196 -4.66 -11.89 -9.95
CA PHE A 196 -5.35 -10.76 -10.57
C PHE A 196 -4.35 -9.65 -10.88
N LEU A 197 -4.72 -8.81 -11.84
CA LEU A 197 -4.17 -7.48 -11.96
C LEU A 197 -5.20 -6.55 -11.32
N ASP A 198 -4.74 -5.70 -10.43
CA ASP A 198 -5.58 -4.70 -9.76
C ASP A 198 -4.80 -3.44 -9.38
N ALA A 199 -5.49 -2.31 -9.24
CA ALA A 199 -4.87 -1.06 -8.81
C ALA A 199 -4.62 -1.06 -7.30
N VAL A 200 -5.55 -1.60 -6.52
CA VAL A 200 -5.46 -1.67 -5.05
C VAL A 200 -5.90 -3.05 -4.57
N ILE A 201 -4.99 -3.74 -3.87
CA ILE A 201 -5.27 -5.02 -3.22
C ILE A 201 -5.32 -4.86 -1.69
N LEU A 202 -6.36 -5.43 -1.09
CA LEU A 202 -6.47 -5.61 0.35
C LEU A 202 -6.52 -7.11 0.63
N TYR A 203 -5.53 -7.62 1.35
CA TYR A 203 -5.38 -9.05 1.54
C TYR A 203 -4.76 -9.43 2.89
N GLN A 204 -4.81 -10.71 3.22
CA GLN A 204 -3.95 -11.29 4.26
C GLN A 204 -3.00 -12.28 3.60
N SER A 205 -1.70 -12.15 3.86
CA SER A 205 -0.73 -13.15 3.42
C SER A 205 -0.57 -14.29 4.43
N MET A 206 0.21 -15.31 4.05
CA MET A 206 0.57 -16.44 4.93
C MET A 206 1.95 -16.28 5.59
N SER A 207 2.59 -15.12 5.48
CA SER A 207 3.94 -14.90 6.02
C SER A 207 3.95 -14.73 7.55
N GLY A 208 2.85 -14.27 8.12
CA GLY A 208 2.77 -13.88 9.53
C GLY A 208 3.39 -12.50 9.82
N ASP A 209 3.73 -11.72 8.79
CA ASP A 209 4.30 -10.38 8.96
C ASP A 209 3.25 -9.35 9.39
N SER A 210 1.99 -9.61 9.07
CA SER A 210 0.85 -8.81 9.50
C SER A 210 -0.17 -9.63 10.28
N SER A 211 -0.71 -9.06 11.36
CA SER A 211 -1.82 -9.62 12.11
C SER A 211 -3.12 -9.56 11.31
N SER A 212 -3.90 -10.63 11.39
CA SER A 212 -5.22 -10.71 10.77
C SER A 212 -6.22 -9.78 11.43
N GLY A 213 -7.04 -9.14 10.61
CA GLY A 213 -8.09 -8.24 11.04
C GLY A 213 -8.74 -7.57 9.84
N THR A 214 -9.33 -6.40 10.05
CA THR A 214 -9.97 -5.64 8.97
C THR A 214 -8.99 -4.66 8.37
N SER A 215 -8.65 -4.87 7.11
CA SER A 215 -7.90 -3.92 6.27
C SER A 215 -8.77 -2.72 5.91
N SER A 216 -8.17 -1.54 5.70
CA SER A 216 -8.92 -0.39 5.20
C SER A 216 -8.16 0.48 4.21
N PHE A 217 -8.88 0.91 3.18
CA PHE A 217 -8.42 1.91 2.22
C PHE A 217 -9.42 3.08 2.23
N SER A 218 -8.93 4.30 2.38
CA SER A 218 -9.75 5.50 2.25
C SER A 218 -9.10 6.45 1.25
N MET A 219 -9.90 7.02 0.37
CA MET A 219 -9.45 8.08 -0.53
C MET A 219 -10.47 9.22 -0.56
N MET A 220 -9.99 10.44 -0.30
CA MET A 220 -10.77 11.67 -0.31
C MET A 220 -10.17 12.64 -1.32
N GLY A 221 -10.98 13.12 -2.26
CA GLY A 221 -10.49 13.98 -3.34
C GLY A 221 -9.50 13.27 -4.26
N GLY A 222 -8.67 14.05 -4.96
CA GLY A 222 -7.62 13.53 -5.81
C GLY A 222 -8.07 12.70 -7.02
N VAL A 223 -7.14 11.90 -7.55
CA VAL A 223 -7.32 11.11 -8.78
C VAL A 223 -6.78 9.69 -8.61
N LEU A 224 -7.59 8.69 -8.95
CA LEU A 224 -7.18 7.29 -9.05
C LEU A 224 -7.21 6.85 -10.51
N ASN A 225 -6.04 6.62 -11.09
CA ASN A 225 -5.86 6.10 -12.43
C ASN A 225 -5.53 4.60 -12.38
N ASN A 226 -6.40 3.78 -12.96
CA ASN A 226 -6.14 2.36 -13.19
C ASN A 226 -5.98 2.10 -14.67
N THR A 227 -4.86 1.50 -15.08
CA THR A 227 -4.62 1.22 -16.50
C THR A 227 -4.73 -0.25 -16.88
N SER A 228 -4.86 -1.16 -15.92
CA SER A 228 -4.94 -2.60 -16.20
C SER A 228 -5.65 -3.36 -15.09
N GLY A 229 -6.46 -4.35 -15.45
CA GLY A 229 -7.13 -5.20 -14.47
C GLY A 229 -8.25 -4.48 -13.71
N HIS A 230 -8.50 -4.93 -12.49
CA HIS A 230 -9.58 -4.44 -11.64
C HIS A 230 -9.15 -3.18 -10.87
N LEU A 231 -10.11 -2.35 -10.44
CA LEU A 231 -9.74 -1.20 -9.60
C LEU A 231 -9.39 -1.64 -8.17
N PHE A 232 -10.27 -2.42 -7.55
CA PHE A 232 -10.06 -2.98 -6.21
C PHE A 232 -10.15 -4.50 -6.22
N HIS A 233 -9.29 -5.16 -5.45
CA HIS A 233 -9.41 -6.58 -5.15
C HIS A 233 -9.32 -6.83 -3.64
N VAL A 234 -10.30 -7.57 -3.10
CA VAL A 234 -10.31 -8.03 -1.71
C VAL A 234 -10.21 -9.55 -1.70
N THR A 235 -9.22 -10.08 -0.99
CA THR A 235 -9.02 -11.53 -0.88
C THR A 235 -8.41 -11.93 0.46
N ASN A 236 -8.82 -13.06 1.00
CA ASN A 236 -8.34 -13.63 2.25
C ASN A 236 -8.40 -12.62 3.43
N THR A 237 -9.32 -11.67 3.44
CA THR A 237 -9.42 -10.67 4.52
C THR A 237 -10.81 -10.04 4.61
N ALA A 238 -11.10 -9.42 5.75
CA ALA A 238 -12.15 -8.43 5.84
C ALA A 238 -11.58 -7.05 5.45
N ALA A 239 -12.30 -6.30 4.62
CA ALA A 239 -11.83 -5.03 4.07
C ALA A 239 -12.92 -3.96 4.12
N VAL A 240 -12.51 -2.72 4.36
CA VAL A 240 -13.35 -1.52 4.22
C VAL A 240 -12.69 -0.57 3.23
N ILE A 241 -13.40 -0.24 2.16
CA ILE A 241 -12.99 0.73 1.15
C ILE A 241 -13.92 1.93 1.27
N SER A 242 -13.38 3.14 1.43
CA SER A 242 -14.17 4.37 1.54
C SER A 242 -13.70 5.40 0.52
N LEU A 243 -14.63 5.90 -0.30
CA LEU A 243 -14.35 6.83 -1.38
C LEU A 243 -15.25 8.07 -1.27
N ASN A 244 -14.63 9.25 -1.34
CA ASN A 244 -15.32 10.53 -1.28
C ASN A 244 -14.72 11.55 -2.26
N GLY A 245 -15.49 11.98 -3.26
CA GLY A 245 -15.06 13.01 -4.20
C GLY A 245 -13.83 12.65 -5.06
N VAL A 246 -13.53 11.36 -5.21
CA VAL A 246 -12.38 10.87 -5.97
C VAL A 246 -12.67 10.87 -7.46
N THR A 247 -11.77 11.42 -8.28
CA THR A 247 -11.83 11.24 -9.72
C THR A 247 -11.25 9.87 -10.10
N ILE A 248 -12.08 8.96 -10.58
CA ILE A 248 -11.65 7.61 -10.99
C ILE A 248 -11.55 7.56 -12.51
N ASN A 249 -10.34 7.30 -13.01
CA ASN A 249 -10.07 7.03 -14.42
C ASN A 249 -9.71 5.54 -14.56
N ASP A 250 -10.69 4.72 -14.93
CA ASP A 250 -10.48 3.30 -15.17
C ASP A 250 -10.40 3.00 -16.67
N SER A 251 -9.22 2.55 -17.11
CA SER A 251 -9.00 1.98 -18.44
C SER A 251 -8.58 0.52 -18.39
N GLY A 252 -8.80 -0.15 -17.25
CA GLY A 252 -8.58 -1.58 -17.07
C GLY A 252 -9.74 -2.41 -17.61
N ASP A 253 -10.16 -3.41 -16.85
CA ASP A 253 -11.16 -4.40 -17.28
C ASP A 253 -12.61 -3.92 -17.08
N GLY A 254 -12.82 -2.69 -16.59
CA GLY A 254 -14.14 -2.16 -16.24
C GLY A 254 -14.73 -2.82 -14.98
N VAL A 255 -13.88 -3.45 -14.16
CA VAL A 255 -14.25 -4.08 -12.88
C VAL A 255 -13.87 -3.14 -11.75
N LEU A 256 -14.88 -2.58 -11.09
CA LEU A 256 -14.72 -1.69 -9.95
C LEU A 256 -14.18 -2.44 -8.72
N LEU A 257 -14.71 -3.62 -8.42
CA LEU A 257 -14.33 -4.38 -7.23
C LEU A 257 -14.51 -5.87 -7.48
N SER A 258 -13.51 -6.68 -7.16
CA SER A 258 -13.63 -8.14 -7.05
C SER A 258 -13.39 -8.63 -5.62
N VAL A 259 -14.29 -9.49 -5.13
CA VAL A 259 -14.19 -10.15 -3.81
C VAL A 259 -14.27 -11.65 -4.02
N CYS A 260 -13.14 -12.36 -3.85
CA CYS A 260 -13.03 -13.81 -3.98
C CYS A 260 -11.66 -14.33 -3.53
N ASP A 261 -11.52 -15.65 -3.44
CA ASP A 261 -10.23 -16.33 -3.27
C ASP A 261 -9.23 -16.01 -4.40
N ASP A 262 -8.03 -15.60 -4.01
CA ASP A 262 -6.87 -15.49 -4.89
C ASP A 262 -5.83 -16.60 -4.62
N GLY A 263 -4.53 -16.28 -4.57
CA GLY A 263 -3.46 -17.22 -4.25
C GLY A 263 -3.27 -17.45 -2.75
N TRP A 264 -4.05 -16.80 -1.89
CA TRP A 264 -4.01 -16.94 -0.44
C TRP A 264 -5.28 -17.60 0.10
N LYS A 265 -5.18 -18.22 1.29
CA LYS A 265 -6.27 -18.99 1.92
C LYS A 265 -6.20 -18.84 3.43
N GLY A 266 -7.33 -19.03 4.12
CA GLY A 266 -7.36 -19.16 5.59
C GLY A 266 -8.22 -18.14 6.33
N ALA A 267 -8.64 -17.07 5.68
CA ALA A 267 -9.55 -16.06 6.19
C ALA A 267 -10.74 -15.85 5.24
N SER A 268 -11.75 -15.10 5.69
CA SER A 268 -12.97 -14.84 4.92
C SER A 268 -12.76 -13.74 3.88
N ASN A 269 -13.48 -13.80 2.76
CA ASN A 269 -13.53 -12.76 1.73
C ASN A 269 -14.71 -11.80 1.99
N ILE A 270 -14.49 -10.72 2.73
CA ILE A 270 -15.55 -9.79 3.12
C ILE A 270 -15.15 -8.37 2.76
N ALA A 271 -15.95 -7.69 1.96
CA ALA A 271 -15.73 -6.29 1.61
C ALA A 271 -16.89 -5.41 2.08
N THR A 272 -16.55 -4.20 2.53
CA THR A 272 -17.48 -3.07 2.63
C THR A 272 -16.98 -1.97 1.70
N LEU A 273 -17.82 -1.50 0.79
CA LEU A 273 -17.55 -0.35 -0.08
C LEU A 273 -18.48 0.79 0.33
N ASN A 274 -17.90 1.88 0.83
CA ASN A 274 -18.59 3.10 1.19
C ASN A 274 -18.35 4.18 0.13
N ALA A 275 -19.42 4.65 -0.49
CA ALA A 275 -19.44 5.79 -1.40
C ALA A 275 -20.21 6.95 -0.75
N SER A 276 -19.55 8.11 -0.67
CA SER A 276 -20.14 9.34 -0.15
C SER A 276 -19.76 10.50 -1.07
N GLY A 277 -20.72 11.16 -1.73
CA GLY A 277 -20.39 12.18 -2.75
C GLY A 277 -19.54 11.61 -3.90
N GLN A 278 -19.71 10.33 -4.22
CA GLN A 278 -18.83 9.58 -5.11
C GLN A 278 -19.57 9.04 -6.33
N THR A 279 -18.99 9.21 -7.51
CA THR A 279 -19.41 8.53 -8.72
C THR A 279 -18.61 7.23 -8.87
N LEU A 280 -19.30 6.10 -8.93
CA LEU A 280 -18.74 4.76 -9.13
C LEU A 280 -19.21 4.21 -10.48
N THR A 281 -18.26 3.74 -11.29
CA THR A 281 -18.54 3.07 -12.58
C THR A 281 -17.76 1.76 -12.64
N GLY A 282 -18.35 0.74 -13.24
CA GLY A 282 -17.74 -0.58 -13.44
C GLY A 282 -18.47 -1.69 -12.71
N ASP A 283 -18.23 -2.93 -13.13
CA ASP A 283 -18.86 -4.10 -12.55
C ASP A 283 -18.28 -4.42 -11.17
N ILE A 284 -19.14 -4.90 -10.26
CA ILE A 284 -18.72 -5.44 -8.97
C ILE A 284 -18.92 -6.95 -9.00
N LEU A 285 -17.83 -7.68 -8.77
CA LEU A 285 -17.79 -9.13 -8.82
C LEU A 285 -17.64 -9.73 -7.42
N VAL A 286 -18.61 -10.53 -6.97
CA VAL A 286 -18.63 -11.13 -5.63
C VAL A 286 -18.79 -12.64 -5.77
N GLY A 287 -17.73 -13.37 -5.44
CA GLY A 287 -17.70 -14.83 -5.51
C GLY A 287 -18.64 -15.49 -4.50
N SER A 288 -19.05 -16.72 -4.76
CA SER A 288 -19.91 -17.52 -3.87
C SER A 288 -19.36 -17.77 -2.46
N ASP A 289 -18.05 -17.61 -2.29
CA ASP A 289 -17.29 -17.66 -1.05
C ASP A 289 -17.25 -16.32 -0.30
N SER A 290 -17.88 -15.28 -0.86
CA SER A 290 -17.63 -13.89 -0.49
C SER A 290 -18.89 -13.15 -0.09
N THR A 291 -18.70 -12.08 0.68
CA THR A 291 -19.76 -11.14 1.09
C THR A 291 -19.35 -9.71 0.80
N LEU A 292 -20.27 -8.94 0.23
CA LEU A 292 -20.15 -7.50 0.02
C LEU A 292 -21.24 -6.74 0.79
N THR A 293 -20.85 -5.65 1.45
CA THR A 293 -21.74 -4.57 1.86
C THR A 293 -21.43 -3.33 1.02
N LEU A 294 -22.41 -2.85 0.25
CA LEU A 294 -22.30 -1.66 -0.60
C LEU A 294 -23.15 -0.55 -0.01
N ASN A 295 -22.51 0.51 0.48
CA ASN A 295 -23.17 1.68 1.06
C ASN A 295 -23.01 2.88 0.11
N ILE A 296 -24.12 3.40 -0.40
CA ILE A 296 -24.15 4.50 -1.36
C ILE A 296 -24.93 5.66 -0.72
N SER A 297 -24.24 6.77 -0.48
CA SER A 297 -24.74 7.89 0.32
C SER A 297 -24.30 9.26 -0.20
N ASN A 298 -24.89 10.34 0.30
CA ASN A 298 -24.51 11.72 0.04
C ASN A 298 -24.44 12.04 -1.46
N SER A 299 -25.52 11.78 -2.19
CA SER A 299 -25.62 11.99 -3.64
C SER A 299 -24.60 11.20 -4.47
N SER A 300 -24.21 10.02 -4.00
CA SER A 300 -23.36 9.10 -4.78
C SER A 300 -24.15 8.41 -5.88
N THR A 301 -23.44 7.91 -6.89
CA THR A 301 -24.04 7.12 -7.98
C THR A 301 -23.24 5.87 -8.27
N PHE A 302 -23.88 4.73 -8.46
CA PHE A 302 -23.25 3.50 -8.96
C PHE A 302 -23.82 3.10 -10.33
N THR A 303 -22.95 2.94 -11.32
CA THR A 303 -23.31 2.41 -12.65
C THR A 303 -22.47 1.18 -12.99
N GLY A 304 -23.07 0.00 -12.90
CA GLY A 304 -22.42 -1.28 -13.20
C GLY A 304 -23.32 -2.47 -12.90
N ASN A 305 -22.83 -3.67 -13.18
CA ASN A 305 -23.51 -4.92 -12.86
C ASN A 305 -22.97 -5.54 -11.56
N LEU A 306 -23.80 -6.37 -10.93
CA LEU A 306 -23.37 -7.29 -9.87
C LEU A 306 -23.31 -8.71 -10.44
N SER A 307 -22.17 -9.39 -10.30
CA SER A 307 -21.98 -10.75 -10.83
C SER A 307 -21.13 -11.60 -9.89
N GLY A 308 -21.28 -12.92 -9.94
CA GLY A 308 -20.35 -13.86 -9.29
C GLY A 308 -19.50 -14.67 -10.27
N THR A 309 -19.59 -14.36 -11.57
CA THR A 309 -18.68 -14.98 -12.54
C THR A 309 -17.36 -14.22 -12.52
N ILE A 310 -16.35 -14.83 -11.91
CA ILE A 310 -15.03 -14.22 -11.73
C ILE A 310 -14.00 -15.09 -12.44
N LYS A 311 -13.13 -14.44 -13.22
CA LYS A 311 -11.92 -15.05 -13.77
C LYS A 311 -10.73 -14.23 -13.34
N ASN A 312 -9.62 -14.90 -13.07
CA ASN A 312 -8.34 -14.25 -12.80
C ASN A 312 -7.65 -13.82 -14.11
N ALA A 313 -6.46 -13.21 -14.02
CA ALA A 313 -5.72 -12.71 -15.17
C ALA A 313 -5.33 -13.82 -16.19
N SER A 314 -5.27 -15.08 -15.74
CA SER A 314 -5.01 -16.23 -16.61
C SER A 314 -6.27 -16.80 -17.27
N GLY A 315 -7.45 -16.21 -17.04
CA GLY A 315 -8.74 -16.70 -17.49
C GLY A 315 -9.31 -17.89 -16.69
N THR A 316 -8.67 -18.27 -15.59
CA THR A 316 -9.14 -19.37 -14.72
C THR A 316 -10.35 -18.90 -13.92
N SER A 317 -11.41 -19.71 -13.93
CA SER A 317 -12.62 -19.44 -13.15
C SER A 317 -12.33 -19.50 -11.65
N LYS A 318 -12.64 -18.42 -10.94
CA LYS A 318 -12.56 -18.30 -9.47
C LYS A 318 -13.92 -18.48 -8.81
N SER A 319 -14.97 -18.02 -9.46
CA SER A 319 -16.35 -18.29 -9.06
C SER A 319 -17.27 -18.26 -10.28
N THR A 320 -18.41 -18.93 -10.18
CA THR A 320 -19.44 -19.03 -11.23
C THR A 320 -20.82 -18.59 -10.76
N SER A 321 -20.95 -18.20 -9.49
CA SER A 321 -22.23 -17.86 -8.87
C SER A 321 -22.05 -16.73 -7.86
N LEU A 322 -23.03 -15.83 -7.81
CA LEU A 322 -22.99 -14.65 -6.94
C LEU A 322 -22.95 -15.04 -5.46
N GLY A 323 -22.06 -14.40 -4.72
CA GLY A 323 -22.03 -14.43 -3.25
C GLY A 323 -23.13 -13.59 -2.61
N THR A 324 -22.92 -13.21 -1.36
CA THR A 324 -23.88 -12.36 -0.65
C THR A 324 -23.59 -10.89 -0.94
N VAL A 325 -24.61 -10.13 -1.37
CA VAL A 325 -24.50 -8.68 -1.54
C VAL A 325 -25.60 -7.98 -0.76
N ASN A 326 -25.21 -7.11 0.16
CA ASN A 326 -26.09 -6.21 0.89
C ASN A 326 -25.91 -4.80 0.36
N VAL A 327 -27.01 -4.11 0.03
CA VAL A 327 -26.95 -2.75 -0.51
C VAL A 327 -27.74 -1.80 0.39
N SER A 328 -27.11 -0.70 0.80
CA SER A 328 -27.73 0.42 1.47
C SER A 328 -27.66 1.65 0.57
N LEU A 329 -28.81 2.26 0.30
CA LEU A 329 -28.93 3.43 -0.57
C LEU A 329 -29.71 4.52 0.16
N ASP A 330 -29.13 5.73 0.27
CA ASP A 330 -29.87 6.88 0.81
C ASP A 330 -30.80 7.52 -0.23
N SER A 331 -31.68 8.43 0.22
CA SER A 331 -32.69 9.06 -0.67
C SER A 331 -32.11 9.99 -1.73
N SER A 332 -30.84 10.37 -1.62
CA SER A 332 -30.16 11.29 -2.53
C SER A 332 -29.34 10.59 -3.61
N SER A 333 -29.09 9.30 -3.41
CA SER A 333 -28.15 8.49 -4.20
C SER A 333 -28.87 7.62 -5.24
N LYS A 334 -28.12 7.11 -6.23
CA LYS A 334 -28.67 6.34 -7.36
C LYS A 334 -27.84 5.11 -7.72
#